data_AF-A0A7Y5QH61-F1
#
_entry.id   AF-A0A7Y5QH61-F1
#
_cell.length_a   1.000
_cell.length_b   1.000
_cell.length_c   1.000
_cell.angle_alpha   90.00
_cell.angle_beta   90.00
_cell.angle_gamma   90.00
#
_symmetry.space_group_name_H-M   'P 1'
#
loop_
_entity.id
_entity.type
_entity.pdbx_description
1 polymer ?
#
loop_
_entity_poly.entity_id
_entity_poly.type
_entity_poly.pdbx_seq_one_letter_code
_entity_poly.pdbx_strand_id
1 'polypeptide(L)'
;MDLHRPRRAGYRVRAFFILVAVMLLTVGGVTVALDRVCYHYLSQRLPIYPGAETRVRTYNFLSELGMGNTVITLYTPDPPDEVRAWYAVQTGSLLREWARTRPILYNIAQSSVDVSRADDGVGSLVILFGTCAN
;
A
#
# COMPACT_ATOMS: atom_id res chain seq x y z
N MET A 1 -52.90 -36.92 -19.63
CA MET A 1 -51.47 -36.78 -19.96
C MET A 1 -51.00 -35.46 -19.35
N ASP A 2 -50.59 -35.50 -18.09
CA ASP A 2 -50.28 -34.29 -17.32
C ASP A 2 -48.83 -33.84 -17.51
N LEU A 3 -48.67 -32.68 -18.14
CA LEU A 3 -47.42 -31.94 -18.25
C LEU A 3 -47.27 -31.00 -17.04
N HIS A 4 -46.79 -31.54 -15.93
CA HIS A 4 -46.36 -30.73 -14.79
C HIS A 4 -44.83 -30.64 -14.76
N ARG A 5 -44.30 -29.49 -15.15
CA ARG A 5 -42.86 -29.21 -15.05
C ARG A 5 -42.55 -27.81 -14.53
N PRO A 6 -42.75 -27.50 -13.23
CA PRO A 6 -42.22 -26.28 -12.63
C PRO A 6 -40.82 -26.56 -12.04
N ARG A 7 -39.83 -26.88 -12.88
CA ARG A 7 -38.41 -26.98 -12.44
C ARG A 7 -37.59 -25.72 -12.72
N ARG A 8 -38.18 -24.68 -13.33
CA ARG A 8 -37.45 -23.49 -13.81
C ARG A 8 -37.17 -22.42 -12.74
N ALA A 9 -37.96 -22.35 -11.67
CA ALA A 9 -37.82 -21.30 -10.65
C ALA A 9 -36.57 -21.47 -9.78
N GLY A 10 -36.30 -22.68 -9.27
CA GLY A 10 -35.14 -22.95 -8.42
C GLY A 10 -33.79 -22.83 -9.15
N TYR A 11 -33.77 -23.08 -10.46
CA TYR A 11 -32.56 -22.92 -11.28
C TYR A 11 -32.14 -21.44 -11.42
N ARG A 12 -33.10 -20.54 -11.61
CA ARG A 12 -32.83 -19.09 -11.76
C ARG A 12 -32.25 -18.47 -10.49
N VAL A 13 -32.78 -18.85 -9.32
CA VAL A 13 -32.29 -18.38 -8.02
C VAL A 13 -30.88 -18.89 -7.74
N ARG A 14 -30.61 -20.18 -8.00
CA ARG A 14 -29.27 -20.76 -7.85
C ARG A 14 -28.24 -20.11 -8.79
N ALA A 15 -28.60 -19.93 -10.07
CA ALA A 15 -27.74 -19.27 -11.05
C ALA A 15 -27.39 -17.83 -10.63
N PHE A 16 -28.37 -17.09 -10.09
CA PHE A 16 -28.14 -15.74 -9.57
C PHE A 16 -27.11 -15.73 -8.42
N PHE A 17 -27.27 -16.57 -7.41
CA PHE A 17 -26.30 -16.63 -6.29
C PHE A 17 -24.90 -17.06 -6.73
N ILE A 18 -24.80 -18.00 -7.69
CA ILE A 18 -23.51 -18.40 -8.26
C ILE A 18 -22.85 -17.22 -8.96
N LEU A 19 -23.60 -16.48 -9.79
CA LEU A 19 -23.07 -15.30 -10.49
C LEU A 19 -22.60 -14.23 -9.52
N VAL A 20 -23.39 -13.94 -8.47
CA VAL A 20 -23.00 -12.99 -7.42
C VAL A 20 -21.74 -13.46 -6.70
N ALA A 21 -21.65 -14.74 -6.33
CA ALA A 21 -20.46 -15.29 -5.68
C ALA A 21 -19.21 -15.19 -6.56
N VAL A 22 -19.32 -15.52 -7.85
CA VAL A 22 -18.22 -15.38 -8.81
C VAL A 22 -17.79 -13.93 -8.95
N MET A 23 -18.74 -12.99 -9.03
CA MET A 23 -18.44 -11.57 -9.11
C MET A 23 -17.70 -11.07 -7.85
N LEU A 24 -18.18 -11.43 -6.66
CA LEU A 24 -17.54 -11.07 -5.40
C LEU A 24 -16.12 -11.66 -5.28
N LEU A 25 -15.93 -12.92 -5.65
CA LEU A 25 -14.62 -13.56 -5.66
C LEU A 25 -13.67 -12.88 -6.65
N THR A 26 -14.17 -12.51 -7.83
CA THR A 26 -13.36 -11.82 -8.85
C THR A 26 -12.92 -10.45 -8.36
N VAL A 27 -13.86 -9.65 -7.84
CA VAL A 27 -13.56 -8.31 -7.31
C VAL A 27 -12.62 -8.40 -6.11
N GLY A 28 -12.93 -9.26 -5.13
CA GLY A 28 -12.09 -9.45 -3.95
C GLY A 28 -10.68 -9.94 -4.30
N GLY A 29 -10.57 -10.87 -5.25
CA GLY A 29 -9.28 -11.37 -5.75
C GLY A 29 -8.44 -10.26 -6.39
N VAL A 30 -9.04 -9.42 -7.24
CA VAL A 30 -8.36 -8.27 -7.85
C VAL A 30 -7.93 -7.25 -6.80
N THR A 31 -8.77 -6.94 -5.83
CA THR A 31 -8.42 -6.00 -4.74
C THR A 31 -7.22 -6.50 -3.94
N VAL A 32 -7.19 -7.78 -3.56
CA VAL A 32 -6.04 -8.36 -2.84
C VAL A 32 -4.78 -8.37 -3.71
N ALA A 33 -4.90 -8.67 -5.00
CA ALA A 33 -3.76 -8.65 -5.91
C ALA A 33 -3.16 -7.23 -6.04
N LEU A 34 -4.02 -6.22 -6.18
CA LEU A 34 -3.58 -4.82 -6.22
C LEU A 34 -2.95 -4.38 -4.88
N ASP A 35 -3.51 -4.80 -3.75
CA ASP A 35 -2.93 -4.54 -2.42
C ASP A 35 -1.50 -5.10 -2.29
N ARG A 36 -1.26 -6.33 -2.78
CA ARG A 36 0.08 -6.92 -2.78
C ARG A 36 1.05 -6.22 -3.72
N VAL A 37 0.58 -5.74 -4.87
CA VAL A 37 1.38 -4.92 -5.78
C VAL A 37 1.74 -3.60 -5.10
N CYS A 38 0.78 -2.93 -4.46
CA CYS A 38 1.01 -1.72 -3.70
C CYS A 38 2.03 -1.93 -2.58
N TYR A 39 1.88 -3.00 -1.80
CA TYR A 39 2.83 -3.38 -0.74
C TYR A 39 4.26 -3.51 -1.27
N HIS A 40 4.44 -4.17 -2.41
CA HIS A 40 5.76 -4.32 -3.02
C HIS A 40 6.38 -2.96 -3.40
N TYR A 41 5.62 -2.07 -4.02
CA TYR A 41 6.12 -0.78 -4.47
C TYR A 41 6.28 0.26 -3.35
N LEU A 42 5.38 0.29 -2.37
CA LEU A 42 5.46 1.20 -1.22
C LEU A 42 6.57 0.80 -0.24
N SER A 43 6.78 -0.51 0.00
CA SER A 43 7.87 -0.97 0.86
C SER A 43 9.26 -0.61 0.34
N GLN A 44 9.45 -0.53 -0.98
CA GLN A 44 10.68 -0.02 -1.58
C GLN A 44 10.84 1.50 -1.44
N ARG A 45 9.71 2.23 -1.50
CA ARG A 45 9.67 3.70 -1.48
C ARG A 45 9.76 4.31 -0.09
N LEU A 46 9.35 3.56 0.93
CA LEU A 46 9.28 4.00 2.31
C LEU A 46 10.22 3.16 3.18
N PRO A 47 11.54 3.21 2.94
CA PRO A 47 12.47 2.47 3.76
C PRO A 47 12.48 3.05 5.18
N ILE A 48 12.45 2.17 6.18
CA ILE A 48 12.53 2.57 7.59
C ILE A 48 13.98 2.96 7.88
N TYR A 49 14.17 4.15 8.45
CA TYR A 49 15.50 4.64 8.85
C TYR A 49 16.13 3.69 9.90
N PRO A 50 17.41 3.31 9.77
CA PRO A 50 18.05 2.36 10.68
C PRO A 50 18.07 2.89 12.12
N GLY A 51 17.69 2.06 13.08
CA GLY A 51 17.66 2.45 14.49
C GLY A 51 16.53 3.40 14.88
N ALA A 52 15.64 3.79 13.94
CA ALA A 52 14.47 4.58 14.27
C ALA A 52 13.40 3.76 15.01
N GLU A 53 12.81 4.36 16.03
CA GLU A 53 11.65 3.84 16.75
C GLU A 53 10.37 4.23 16.01
N THR A 54 9.49 3.26 15.74
CA THR A 54 8.16 3.58 15.20
C THR A 54 7.27 4.11 16.33
N ARG A 55 6.84 5.36 16.21
CA ARG A 55 5.88 5.98 17.15
C ARG A 55 4.43 5.72 16.76
N VAL A 56 4.09 5.96 15.50
CA VAL A 56 2.72 5.87 15.00
C VAL A 56 2.71 5.22 13.63
N ARG A 57 1.74 4.34 13.37
CA ARG A 57 1.42 3.77 12.06
C ARG A 57 -0.07 3.89 11.84
N THR A 58 -0.45 4.57 10.77
CA THR A 58 -1.85 4.70 10.34
C THR A 58 -1.96 4.33 8.89
N TYR A 59 -3.04 3.61 8.56
CA TYR A 59 -3.38 3.22 7.20
C TYR A 59 -4.90 3.11 7.11
N ASN A 60 -5.45 3.30 5.91
CA ASN A 60 -6.91 3.35 5.71
C ASN A 60 -7.47 2.17 4.90
N PHE A 61 -6.68 1.13 4.65
CA PHE A 61 -7.11 -0.02 3.85
C PHE A 61 -6.61 -1.38 4.41
N LEU A 62 -6.53 -2.41 3.56
CA LEU A 62 -6.27 -3.80 3.93
C LEU A 62 -4.92 -4.03 4.60
N SER A 63 -3.83 -3.43 4.10
CA SER A 63 -2.49 -3.62 4.66
C SER A 63 -1.76 -2.29 4.86
N GLU A 64 -0.77 -2.31 5.76
CA GLU A 64 -0.07 -1.09 6.20
C GLU A 64 0.58 -0.34 5.04
N LEU A 65 1.19 -1.03 4.07
CA LEU A 65 1.79 -0.43 2.87
C LEU A 65 1.00 -0.78 1.61
N GLY A 66 -0.28 -1.11 1.78
CA GLY A 66 -1.16 -1.61 0.74
C GLY A 66 -1.75 -0.52 -0.14
N MET A 67 -2.92 -0.84 -0.71
CA MET A 67 -3.74 0.17 -1.37
C MET A 67 -4.17 1.26 -0.37
N GLY A 68 -4.50 2.45 -0.85
CA GLY A 68 -4.93 3.58 -0.04
C GLY A 68 -3.77 4.46 0.42
N ASN A 69 -3.88 4.99 1.63
CA ASN A 69 -2.93 5.92 2.24
C ASN A 69 -2.32 5.33 3.51
N THR A 70 -1.04 5.61 3.70
CA THR A 70 -0.24 5.18 4.84
C THR A 70 0.55 6.35 5.38
N VAL A 71 0.55 6.52 6.70
CA VAL A 71 1.42 7.45 7.40
C VAL A 71 2.16 6.71 8.51
N ILE A 72 3.49 6.74 8.46
CA ILE A 72 4.37 6.17 9.49
C ILE A 72 5.18 7.31 10.08
N THR A 73 5.10 7.46 11.40
CA THR A 73 5.89 8.42 12.16
C THR A 73 6.98 7.68 12.92
N LEU A 74 8.22 8.07 12.65
CA LEU A 74 9.41 7.50 13.27
C LEU A 74 10.13 8.56 14.10
N TYR A 75 10.81 8.12 15.16
CA TYR A 75 11.73 8.93 15.94
C TYR A 75 13.14 8.31 15.84
N THR A 76 14.16 9.15 15.69
CA THR A 76 15.57 8.72 15.76
C THR A 76 16.39 9.76 16.54
N PRO A 77 17.38 9.35 17.35
CA PRO A 77 18.27 10.29 18.03
C PRO A 77 19.21 11.04 17.07
N ASP A 78 19.32 10.60 15.81
CA ASP A 78 20.23 11.17 14.83
C ASP A 78 19.78 12.56 14.34
N PRO A 79 20.72 13.45 13.94
CA PRO A 79 20.40 14.80 13.50
C PRO A 79 19.63 14.82 12.17
N PRO A 80 18.70 15.80 11.96
CA PRO A 80 17.84 15.83 10.78
C PRO A 80 18.58 15.81 9.44
N ASP A 81 19.76 16.45 9.37
CA ASP A 81 20.53 16.54 8.12
C ASP A 81 21.14 15.19 7.72
N GLU A 82 21.55 14.37 8.69
CA GLU A 82 22.02 13.00 8.45
C GLU A 82 20.88 12.12 7.95
N VAL A 83 19.72 12.20 8.61
CA VAL A 83 18.52 11.45 8.24
C VAL A 83 18.05 11.81 6.83
N ARG A 84 17.99 13.10 6.49
CA ARG A 84 17.65 13.58 5.14
C ARG A 84 18.65 13.09 4.09
N ALA A 85 19.94 13.15 4.38
CA ALA A 85 20.98 12.67 3.48
C ALA A 85 20.81 11.17 3.19
N TRP A 86 20.51 10.37 4.21
CA TRP A 86 20.22 8.95 4.05
C TRP A 86 19.02 8.70 3.13
N TYR A 87 17.88 9.37 3.38
CA TYR A 87 16.68 9.25 2.53
C TYR A 87 16.92 9.70 1.09
N ALA A 88 17.72 10.75 0.88
CA ALA A 88 18.10 11.21 -0.45
C ALA A 88 18.92 10.16 -1.21
N VAL A 89 19.82 9.44 -0.53
CA VAL A 89 20.59 8.34 -1.13
C VAL A 89 19.68 7.17 -1.49
N GLN A 90 18.77 6.76 -0.61
CA GLN A 90 17.83 5.67 -0.86
C GLN A 90 16.86 6.00 -2.01
N THR A 91 16.32 7.21 -2.02
CA THR A 91 15.44 7.65 -3.11
C THR A 91 16.19 7.71 -4.42
N GLY A 92 17.44 8.21 -4.41
CA GLY A 92 18.29 8.29 -5.59
C GLY A 92 18.73 6.93 -6.12
N SER A 93 18.96 5.92 -5.27
CA SER A 93 19.28 4.56 -5.74
C SER A 93 18.07 3.92 -6.42
N LEU A 94 16.89 4.04 -5.81
CA LEU A 94 15.64 3.50 -6.34
C LEU A 94 15.25 4.14 -7.69
N LEU A 95 15.35 5.47 -7.79
CA LEU A 95 15.07 6.19 -9.04
C LEU A 95 16.00 5.77 -10.18
N ARG A 96 17.30 5.55 -9.89
CA ARG A 96 18.26 5.07 -10.89
C ARG A 96 17.95 3.65 -11.34
N GLU A 97 17.53 2.78 -10.43
CA GLU A 97 17.13 1.41 -10.75
C GLU A 97 15.91 1.41 -11.67
N TRP A 98 14.87 2.18 -11.34
CA TRP A 98 13.65 2.25 -12.15
C TRP A 98 13.83 2.94 -13.50
N ALA A 99 14.76 3.90 -13.59
CA ALA A 99 15.13 4.46 -14.89
C ALA A 99 15.70 3.40 -15.84
N ARG A 100 16.36 2.35 -15.30
CA ARG A 100 16.90 1.22 -16.08
C ARG A 100 15.84 0.17 -16.39
N THR A 101 15.06 -0.23 -15.40
CA THR A 101 14.09 -1.35 -15.55
C THR A 101 12.76 -0.92 -16.17
N ARG A 102 12.39 0.36 -16.08
CA ARG A 102 11.14 0.96 -16.57
C ARG A 102 9.89 0.14 -16.18
N PRO A 103 9.63 -0.05 -14.88
CA PRO A 103 8.50 -0.86 -14.45
C PRO A 103 7.19 -0.21 -14.93
N ILE A 104 6.32 -1.01 -15.55
CA ILE A 104 5.04 -0.56 -16.13
C ILE A 104 4.17 0.14 -15.08
N LEU A 105 4.24 -0.33 -13.83
CA LEU A 105 3.41 0.15 -12.72
C LEU A 105 4.14 1.15 -11.81
N TYR A 106 5.18 1.82 -12.28
CA TYR A 106 5.93 2.74 -11.43
C TYR A 106 5.04 3.83 -10.81
N ASN A 107 4.05 4.38 -11.54
CA ASN A 107 3.16 5.43 -11.04
C ASN A 107 2.07 4.95 -10.07
N ILE A 108 1.94 3.63 -9.82
CA ILE A 108 0.84 3.11 -8.99
C ILE A 108 0.97 3.53 -7.53
N ALA A 109 2.20 3.78 -7.07
CA ALA A 109 2.52 4.19 -5.72
C ALA A 109 3.34 5.48 -5.73
N GLN A 110 3.06 6.33 -4.76
CA GLN A 110 3.75 7.59 -4.50
C GLN A 110 4.18 7.61 -3.04
N SER A 111 5.30 8.27 -2.78
CA SER A 111 5.79 8.48 -1.43
C SER A 111 6.32 9.89 -1.24
N SER A 112 6.24 10.37 -0.01
CA SER A 112 6.96 11.56 0.44
C SER A 112 7.53 11.31 1.83
N VAL A 113 8.66 11.96 2.10
CA VAL A 113 9.36 11.87 3.38
C VAL A 113 9.53 13.29 3.89
N ASP A 114 9.01 13.55 5.08
CA ASP A 114 9.27 14.77 5.81
C ASP A 114 10.16 14.46 7.02
N VAL A 115 11.20 15.27 7.21
CA VAL A 115 12.15 15.12 8.33
C VAL A 115 12.23 16.45 9.03
N SER A 116 11.78 16.47 10.28
CA SER A 116 11.78 17.63 11.16
C SER A 116 12.55 17.33 12.45
N ARG A 117 12.90 18.37 13.19
CA ARG A 117 13.50 18.21 14.52
C ARG A 117 12.40 17.75 15.49
N ALA A 118 12.72 16.81 16.37
CA ALA A 118 11.77 16.34 17.38
C ALA A 118 11.45 17.44 18.42
N ASP A 119 10.28 17.35 19.04
CA ASP A 119 9.74 18.37 19.97
C ASP A 119 10.58 18.52 21.26
N ASP A 120 11.30 17.47 21.65
CA ASP A 120 12.25 17.47 22.78
C ASP A 120 13.57 18.20 22.47
N GLY A 121 13.74 18.65 21.23
CA GLY A 121 14.95 19.32 20.75
C GLY A 121 16.12 18.38 20.48
N VAL A 122 15.95 17.06 20.63
CA VAL A 122 16.99 16.05 20.46
C VAL A 122 16.57 15.06 19.38
N GLY A 123 17.43 14.88 18.38
CA GLY A 123 17.16 13.96 17.26
C GLY A 123 16.15 14.49 16.24
N SER A 124 15.45 13.56 15.60
CA SER A 124 14.59 13.82 14.44
C SER A 124 13.27 13.07 14.50
N LEU A 125 12.22 13.75 14.05
CA LEU A 125 10.93 13.17 13.72
C LEU A 125 10.87 12.97 12.20
N VAL A 126 10.57 11.73 11.78
CA VAL A 126 10.42 11.38 10.37
C VAL A 126 8.98 11.00 10.11
N ILE A 127 8.34 11.65 9.15
CA ILE A 127 7.00 11.33 8.69
C ILE A 127 7.11 10.76 7.29
N LEU A 128 6.79 9.48 7.17
CA LEU A 128 6.73 8.74 5.92
C LEU A 128 5.28 8.69 5.46
N PHE A 129 5.00 9.29 4.31
CA PHE A 129 3.68 9.27 3.69
C PHE A 129 3.72 8.45 2.41
N GLY A 130 2.78 7.51 2.28
CA GLY A 130 2.61 6.67 1.10
C GLY A 130 1.17 6.69 0.61
N THR A 131 1.01 6.69 -0.71
CA THR A 131 -0.29 6.50 -1.36
C THR A 131 -0.14 5.49 -2.49
N CYS A 132 -1.06 4.54 -2.61
CA CYS A 132 -1.09 3.61 -3.75
C CYS A 132 -2.52 3.30 -4.19
N ALA A 133 -2.78 3.38 -5.50
CA ALA A 133 -4.08 3.07 -6.10
C ALA A 133 -5.28 3.63 -5.29
N ASN A 134 -5.16 4.91 -4.89
CA ASN A 134 -6.16 5.68 -4.15
C ASN A 134 -6.95 6.61 -5.07
#